data_AF-A0A8J2ZRQ2-F1
#
_entry.id   AF-A0A8J2ZRQ2-F1
#
_cell.length_a   1.000
_cell.length_b   1.000
_cell.length_c   1.000
_cell.angle_alpha   90.00
_cell.angle_beta   90.00
_cell.angle_gamma   90.00
#
_symmetry.space_group_name_H-M   'P 1'
#
loop_
_entity.id
_entity.type
_entity.pdbx_description
1 polymer ?
#
loop_
_entity_poly.entity_id
_entity_poly.type
_entity_poly.pdbx_seq_one_letter_code
_entity_poly.pdbx_strand_id
1 'polypeptide(L)' 'MGEQEKFKKVLKKMIDETEKNNIRSAEELLRQLVQELSSTQTMRENA' A
#
# COMPACT_ATOMS: atom_id res chain seq x y z
N MET A 1 0.88 0.47 18.42
CA MET A 1 0.87 1.67 17.56
C MET A 1 1.57 1.50 16.21
N GLY A 2 2.61 0.65 16.07
CA GLY A 2 3.38 0.57 14.81
C GLY A 2 2.63 0.04 13.58
N GLU A 3 1.68 -0.89 13.76
CA GLU A 3 0.98 -1.54 12.64
C GLU A 3 -0.08 -0.64 11.99
N GLN A 4 -0.86 0.08 12.80
CA GLN A 4 -1.79 1.11 12.32
C GLN A 4 -1.07 2.21 11.53
N GLU A 5 0.11 2.63 11.98
CA GLU A 5 0.86 3.67 11.28
C GLU A 5 1.48 3.19 9.97
N LYS A 6 1.78 1.88 9.85
CA LYS A 6 2.16 1.27 8.56
C LYS A 6 0.99 1.27 7.58
N PHE A 7 -0.21 0.86 8.00
CA PHE A 7 -1.38 0.90 7.12
C PHE A 7 -1.71 2.32 6.68
N LYS A 8 -1.62 3.29 7.59
CA LYS A 8 -1.83 4.70 7.26
C LYS A 8 -0.83 5.21 6.21
N LYS A 9 0.43 4.78 6.27
CA LYS A 9 1.44 5.11 5.25
C LYS A 9 1.11 4.50 3.89
N VAL A 10 0.70 3.23 3.86
CA VAL A 10 0.29 2.55 2.62
C VAL A 10 -0.89 3.27 1.98
N LEU A 11 -1.95 3.55 2.75
CA LEU A 11 -3.13 4.25 2.25
C LEU A 11 -2.80 5.66 1.75
N LYS A 12 -1.98 6.41 2.49
CA LYS A 12 -1.53 7.74 2.06
C LYS A 12 -0.78 7.68 0.72
N LYS A 13 0.12 6.71 0.56
CA LYS A 13 0.84 6.50 -0.71
C LYS A 13 -0.14 6.23 -1.85
N MET A 14 -1.12 5.34 -1.66
CA MET A 14 -2.10 5.01 -2.70
C MET A 14 -2.94 6.22 -3.13
N ILE A 15 -3.33 7.07 -2.17
CA ILE A 15 -4.04 8.33 -2.45
C ILE A 15 -3.13 9.27 -3.26
N ASP A 16 -1.91 9.51 -2.81
CA ASP A 16 -0.97 10.41 -3.47
C ASP A 16 -0.67 9.96 -4.92
N GLU A 17 -0.51 8.65 -5.16
CA GLU A 17 -0.28 8.09 -6.50
C GLU A 17 -1.53 8.19 -7.40
N THR A 18 -2.73 8.09 -6.82
CA THR A 18 -3.99 8.29 -7.54
C THR A 18 -4.18 9.75 -7.94
N GLU A 19 -3.97 10.68 -7.00
CA GLU A 19 -4.10 12.13 -7.24
C GLU A 19 -3.09 12.64 -8.28
N LYS A 20 -1.90 12.04 -8.32
CA LYS A 20 -0.86 12.35 -9.34
C LYS A 20 -1.13 11.74 -10.71
N ASN A 21 -2.22 11.00 -10.90
CA ASN A 21 -2.52 10.23 -12.11
C ASN A 21 -1.46 9.17 -12.47
N ASN A 22 -0.67 8.73 -11.48
CA ASN A 22 0.28 7.63 -11.66
C ASN A 22 -0.45 6.28 -11.68
N ILE A 23 -1.61 6.20 -11.01
CA ILE A 23 -2.53 5.08 -11.09
C ILE A 23 -3.67 5.45 -12.04
N ARG A 24 -3.80 4.72 -13.15
CA ARG A 24 -4.73 5.04 -14.24
C ARG A 24 -6.01 4.21 -14.21
N SER A 25 -6.06 3.20 -13.35
CA SER A 25 -7.22 2.31 -13.23
C SER A 25 -7.39 1.75 -11.83
N ALA A 26 -8.62 1.34 -11.51
CA ALA A 26 -8.93 0.65 -10.26
C ALA A 26 -8.17 -0.69 -10.13
N GLU A 27 -7.91 -1.39 -11.23
CA GLU A 27 -7.12 -2.63 -11.21
C GLU A 27 -5.67 -2.37 -10.79
N GLU A 28 -5.06 -1.31 -11.34
CA GLU A 28 -3.70 -0.91 -11.00
C GLU A 28 -3.58 -0.49 -9.53
N LEU A 29 -4.58 0.25 -9.01
CA LEU A 29 -4.68 0.58 -7.59
C LEU A 29 -4.67 -0.68 -6.72
N LEU A 30 -5.55 -1.63 -7.03
CA LEU A 30 -5.69 -2.87 -6.26
C LEU A 30 -4.42 -3.72 -6.31
N ARG A 31 -3.76 -3.82 -7.47
CA ARG A 31 -2.49 -4.53 -7.60
C ARG A 31 -1.40 -3.94 -6.71
N GLN A 32 -1.22 -2.61 -6.74
CA GLN A 32 -0.23 -1.94 -5.90
C GLN A 32 -0.55 -2.06 -4.41
N LEU A 33 -1.83 -1.93 -4.04
CA LEU A 33 -2.27 -2.08 -2.66
C LEU A 33 -2.00 -3.49 -2.12
N VAL A 34 -2.35 -4.54 -2.88
CA VAL A 34 -2.07 -5.93 -2.50
C VAL A 34 -0.57 -6.15 -2.36
N GLN A 35 0.23 -5.65 -3.30
CA GLN A 35 1.69 -5.79 -3.26
C GLN A 35 2.30 -5.13 -2.01
N GLU A 36 1.89 -3.90 -1.69
CA GLU A 36 2.34 -3.20 -0.48
C GLU A 36 1.94 -3.98 0.78
N LEU A 37 0.69 -4.41 0.89
CA LEU A 37 0.19 -5.16 2.05
C LEU A 37 0.90 -6.51 2.23
N SER A 38 1.12 -7.25 1.14
CA SER A 38 1.85 -8.52 1.16
C SER A 38 3.32 -8.32 1.56
N SER A 39 3.96 -7.25 1.11
CA SER A 39 5.34 -6.94 1.52
C SER A 39 5.46 -6.68 3.03
N THR A 40 4.46 -6.02 3.63
CA THR A 40 4.37 -5.86 5.09
C THR A 40 4.14 -7.17 5.83
N GLN A 41 3.46 -8.14 5.20
CA GLN A 41 3.21 -9.46 5.78
C GLN A 41 4.47 -10.35 5.74
N THR A 42 5.25 -10.32 4.65
CA THR A 42 6.51 -11.07 4.54
C THR A 42 7.57 -10.60 5.55
N MET A 43 7.57 -9.32 5.93
CA MET A 43 8.42 -8.83 7.03
C MET A 43 8.00 -9.34 8.40
N ARG A 44 6.76 -9.85 8.55
CA ARG A 44 6.20 -10.36 9.80
C ARG A 44 6.52 -11.84 10.02
N GLU A 45 6.72 -12.60 8.95
CA GLU A 45 7.09 -14.03 8.99
C GLU A 45 8.60 -14.25 9.16
N ASN A 46 9.43 -13.22 8.89
CA ASN A 46 10.89 -13.26 8.99
C ASN A 46 11.47 -12.46 10.18
N ALA A 47 10.62 -12.01 11.12
CA ALA A 47 10.99 -11.25 12.32
C ALA A 47 10.60 -12.02 13.58
#